data_AF-A0A497V4P5-F1
#
_entry.id   AF-A0A497V4P5-F1
#
_cell.length_a   1.000
_cell.length_b   1.000
_cell.length_c   1.000
_cell.angle_alpha   90.00
_cell.angle_beta   90.00
_cell.angle_gamma   90.00
#
_symmetry.space_group_name_H-M   'P 1'
#
loop_
_entity.id
_entity.type
_entity.pdbx_description
1 polymer ?
#
loop_
_entity_poly.entity_id
_entity_poly.type
_entity_poly.pdbx_seq_one_letter_code
_entity_poly.pdbx_strand_id
1 'polypeptide(L)'
;MAEFNFSEEAISNALEAAKRSHEDSQANLRSSGKDSDLSLASASAGYLLVTAECISITVENNKVCINLPLGFGKYCFSIPLSIPNGTAGQACLAICTTWGIPTGVRVTIVIAGITVISQSFGKC
;
A
#
# COMPACT_ATOMS: atom_id res chain seq x y z
N MET A 1 15.78 8.37 -15.65
CA MET A 1 15.39 7.59 -14.47
C MET A 1 13.92 7.31 -14.57
N ALA A 2 13.53 6.05 -14.66
CA ALA A 2 12.12 5.68 -14.73
C ALA A 2 11.39 6.09 -13.44
N GLU A 3 10.28 6.81 -13.59
CA GLU A 3 9.42 7.22 -12.48
C GLU A 3 8.11 6.46 -12.56
N PHE A 4 7.75 5.80 -11.47
CA PHE A 4 6.54 4.98 -11.38
C PHE A 4 5.47 5.72 -10.58
N ASN A 5 4.26 5.77 -11.13
CA ASN A 5 3.12 6.46 -10.53
C ASN A 5 1.98 5.46 -10.37
N PHE A 6 1.26 5.55 -9.26
CA PHE A 6 0.01 4.81 -9.06
C PHE A 6 -1.13 5.52 -9.78
N SER A 7 -2.12 4.75 -10.25
CA SER A 7 -3.32 5.32 -10.85
C SER A 7 -4.12 6.11 -9.81
N GLU A 8 -4.49 7.36 -10.13
CA GLU A 8 -5.33 8.20 -9.27
C GLU A 8 -6.70 7.53 -8.99
N GLU A 9 -7.23 6.81 -9.98
CA GLU A 9 -8.48 6.05 -9.85
C GLU A 9 -8.33 4.92 -8.83
N ALA A 10 -7.22 4.17 -8.88
CA ALA A 10 -6.98 3.08 -7.94
C ALA A 10 -6.78 3.60 -6.50
N ILE A 11 -6.10 4.74 -6.34
CA ILE A 11 -5.96 5.42 -5.05
C ILE A 11 -7.33 5.86 -4.52
N SER A 12 -8.17 6.46 -5.37
CA SER A 12 -9.52 6.90 -5.01
C SER A 12 -10.40 5.72 -4.61
N ASN A 13 -10.40 4.64 -5.40
CA ASN A 13 -11.16 3.43 -5.11
C ASN A 13 -10.75 2.79 -3.77
N ALA A 14 -9.45 2.77 -3.48
CA ALA A 14 -8.92 2.26 -2.22
C ALA A 14 -9.33 3.14 -1.03
N LEU A 15 -9.33 4.46 -1.21
CA LEU A 15 -9.76 5.39 -0.19
C LEU A 15 -11.27 5.25 0.11
N GLU A 16 -12.09 5.13 -0.93
CA GLU A 16 -13.52 4.88 -0.78
C GLU A 16 -13.81 3.51 -0.15
N ALA A 17 -13.05 2.46 -0.52
CA ALA A 17 -13.13 1.16 0.13
C ALA A 17 -12.75 1.23 1.62
N ALA A 18 -11.75 2.04 1.98
CA ALA A 18 -11.34 2.27 3.37
C ALA A 18 -12.42 3.00 4.17
N LYS A 19 -13.08 4.00 3.59
CA LYS A 19 -14.21 4.71 4.21
C LYS A 19 -15.39 3.77 4.44
N ARG A 20 -15.81 3.04 3.41
CA ARG A 20 -16.90 2.06 3.49
C ARG A 20 -16.61 0.97 4.51
N SER A 21 -15.38 0.47 4.57
CA SER A 21 -15.00 -0.55 5.55
C SER A 21 -15.13 -0.06 6.99
N HIS A 22 -14.92 1.24 7.26
CA HIS A 22 -15.17 1.82 8.59
C HIS A 22 -16.67 1.99 8.88
N GLU A 23 -17.47 2.37 7.90
CA GLU A 23 -18.93 2.44 8.02
C GLU A 23 -19.54 1.04 8.25
N ASP A 24 -19.09 0.04 7.48
CA ASP A 24 -19.50 -1.35 7.61
C ASP A 24 -18.97 -2.00 8.89
N SER A 25 -17.77 -1.62 9.37
CA SER A 25 -17.29 -2.07 10.68
C SER A 25 -18.16 -1.55 11.82
N GLN A 26 -18.73 -0.33 11.70
CA GLN A 26 -19.71 0.16 12.67
C GLN A 26 -21.07 -0.54 12.56
N ALA A 27 -21.46 -1.02 11.37
CA ALA A 27 -22.68 -1.80 11.17
C ALA A 27 -22.53 -3.27 11.62
N ASN A 28 -21.38 -3.90 11.39
CA ASN A 28 -21.10 -5.31 11.70
C ASN A 28 -20.65 -5.57 13.15
N LEU A 29 -20.32 -4.55 13.93
CA LEU A 29 -20.13 -4.69 15.38
C LEU A 29 -21.41 -5.12 16.13
N ARG A 30 -22.56 -5.17 15.45
CA ARG A 30 -23.82 -5.71 15.99
C ARG A 30 -24.15 -7.15 15.57
N SER A 31 -23.37 -7.78 14.70
CA SER A 31 -23.69 -9.13 14.24
C SER A 31 -22.44 -9.99 14.01
N SER A 32 -22.06 -10.69 15.07
CA SER A 32 -21.60 -12.08 15.06
C SER A 32 -20.29 -12.43 14.34
N GLY A 33 -19.52 -13.31 14.98
CA GLY A 33 -18.21 -13.71 14.51
C GLY A 33 -18.21 -14.69 13.33
N LYS A 34 -16.96 -15.05 13.00
CA LYS A 34 -16.48 -16.31 12.40
C LYS A 34 -16.23 -16.31 10.88
N ASP A 35 -14.94 -16.39 10.58
CA ASP A 35 -14.27 -16.92 9.38
C ASP A 35 -14.65 -16.37 7.99
N SER A 36 -13.75 -15.56 7.40
CA SER A 36 -13.57 -15.46 5.94
C SER A 36 -12.16 -14.95 5.61
N ASP A 37 -11.41 -15.83 4.96
CA ASP A 37 -10.12 -15.63 4.30
C ASP A 37 -10.27 -14.66 3.11
N LEU A 38 -9.96 -13.38 3.31
CA LEU A 38 -9.62 -12.42 2.24
C LEU A 38 -8.96 -11.17 2.86
N SER A 39 -7.67 -10.96 2.55
CA SER A 39 -6.84 -9.79 2.88
C SER A 39 -7.08 -9.16 4.27
N LEU A 40 -6.30 -9.65 5.23
CA LEU A 40 -6.12 -9.18 6.61
C LEU A 40 -6.19 -7.64 6.75
N ALA A 41 -7.40 -7.10 6.84
CA ALA A 41 -7.67 -5.90 7.59
C ALA A 41 -7.33 -6.24 9.05
N SER A 42 -6.10 -5.92 9.47
CA SER A 42 -5.70 -5.99 10.87
C SER A 42 -6.40 -4.87 11.64
N ALA A 43 -7.72 -5.00 11.82
CA ALA A 43 -8.61 -4.06 12.49
C ALA A 43 -8.46 -4.08 14.02
N SER A 44 -7.25 -4.38 14.53
CA SER A 44 -6.93 -4.25 15.94
C SER A 44 -6.35 -2.86 16.19
N ALA A 45 -7.13 -2.00 16.86
CA ALA A 45 -6.82 -0.63 17.30
C ALA A 45 -7.27 0.56 16.41
N GLY A 46 -8.26 0.39 15.53
CA GLY A 46 -8.85 1.51 14.77
C GLY A 46 -8.03 1.99 13.56
N TYR A 47 -6.95 1.27 13.26
CA TYR A 47 -6.14 1.43 12.06
C TYR A 47 -6.58 0.41 11.02
N LEU A 48 -6.90 0.87 9.82
CA LEU A 48 -7.27 0.03 8.68
C LEU A 48 -6.20 0.22 7.60
N LEU A 49 -5.72 -0.90 7.05
CA LEU A 49 -4.75 -0.89 5.96
C LEU A 49 -5.44 -1.44 4.71
N VAL A 50 -5.61 -0.60 3.68
CA VAL A 50 -6.30 -0.97 2.44
C VAL A 50 -5.31 -0.94 1.29
N THR A 51 -5.04 -2.09 0.70
CA THR A 51 -4.22 -2.19 -0.50
C THR A 51 -4.92 -1.48 -1.65
N ALA A 52 -4.24 -0.51 -2.26
CA ALA A 52 -4.77 0.28 -3.36
C ALA A 52 -4.48 -0.38 -4.71
N GLU A 53 -3.20 -0.52 -5.04
CA GLU A 53 -2.77 -1.03 -6.34
C GLU A 53 -1.34 -1.58 -6.23
N CYS A 54 -1.02 -2.56 -7.07
CA CYS A 54 0.34 -2.99 -7.33
C CYS A 54 0.73 -2.64 -8.77
N ILE A 55 1.72 -1.77 -8.94
CA ILE A 55 2.23 -1.37 -10.25
C ILE A 55 3.49 -2.17 -10.59
N SER A 56 3.69 -2.43 -11.88
CA SER A 56 4.94 -3.04 -12.36
C SER A 56 6.04 -1.99 -12.32
N ILE A 57 7.16 -2.35 -11.68
CA ILE A 57 8.34 -1.52 -11.56
C ILE A 57 9.55 -2.25 -12.14
N THR A 58 10.59 -1.49 -12.46
CA THR A 58 11.87 -2.03 -12.88
C THR A 58 12.97 -1.37 -12.07
N VAL A 59 13.91 -2.18 -11.57
CA VAL A 59 15.06 -1.68 -10.81
C VAL A 59 16.03 -0.97 -11.75
N GLU A 60 16.33 0.29 -11.47
CA GLU A 60 17.28 1.08 -12.25
C GLU A 60 18.29 1.76 -11.32
N ASN A 61 19.58 1.56 -11.57
CA ASN A 61 20.66 2.03 -10.69
C ASN A 61 20.50 1.61 -9.23
N ASN A 62 20.07 0.36 -8.99
CA ASN A 62 19.79 -0.21 -7.67
C ASN A 62 18.78 0.62 -6.86
N LYS A 63 17.90 1.35 -7.54
CA LYS A 63 16.87 2.19 -6.93
C LYS A 63 15.56 2.03 -7.68
N VAL A 64 14.47 2.34 -6.98
CA VAL A 64 13.13 2.45 -7.55
C VAL A 64 12.53 3.74 -7.01
N CYS A 65 12.22 4.68 -7.89
CA CYS A 65 11.59 5.94 -7.53
C CYS A 65 10.09 5.88 -7.81
N ILE A 66 9.31 6.13 -6.77
CA ILE A 66 7.85 6.03 -6.80
C ILE A 66 7.28 7.35 -6.30
N ASN A 67 6.27 7.85 -6.99
CA ASN A 67 5.52 9.01 -6.52
C ASN A 67 4.44 8.57 -5.53
N LEU A 68 4.56 9.01 -4.29
CA LEU A 68 3.64 8.65 -3.22
C LEU A 68 2.47 9.64 -3.19
N PRO A 69 1.22 9.15 -3.14
CA PRO A 69 0.05 10.01 -3.08
C PRO A 69 -0.09 10.68 -1.72
N LEU A 70 -1.18 11.42 -1.50
CA LEU A 70 -1.46 12.16 -0.24
C LEU A 70 -0.39 13.21 0.10
N GLY A 71 0.33 13.73 -0.89
CA GLY A 71 1.33 14.78 -0.70
C GLY A 71 2.67 14.32 -0.13
N PHE A 72 2.91 13.01 0.01
CA PHE A 72 4.21 12.47 0.40
C PHE A 72 5.29 12.67 -0.69
N GLY A 73 4.86 12.84 -1.94
CA GLY A 73 5.74 13.20 -3.05
C GLY A 73 6.63 12.04 -3.49
N LYS A 74 7.70 12.37 -4.24
CA LYS A 74 8.60 11.36 -4.81
C LYS A 74 9.53 10.79 -3.75
N TYR A 75 9.55 9.46 -3.61
CA TYR A 75 10.50 8.75 -2.79
C TYR A 75 11.25 7.69 -3.60
N CYS A 76 12.56 7.59 -3.38
CA CYS A 76 13.41 6.61 -4.04
C CYS A 76 13.88 5.55 -3.04
N PHE A 77 13.39 4.34 -3.22
CA PHE A 77 13.75 3.17 -2.43
C PHE A 77 15.07 2.61 -2.95
N SER A 78 16.02 2.34 -2.05
CA SER A 78 17.28 1.70 -2.41
C SER A 78 17.11 0.19 -2.36
N ILE A 79 17.33 -0.46 -3.50
CA ILE A 79 17.22 -1.91 -3.65
C ILE A 79 18.56 -2.55 -3.30
N PRO A 80 18.57 -3.69 -2.59
CA PRO A 80 19.81 -4.41 -2.29
C PRO A 80 20.63 -4.72 -3.54
N LEU A 81 21.97 -4.60 -3.45
CA LEU A 81 22.90 -4.84 -4.57
C LEU A 81 22.84 -6.26 -5.15
N SER A 82 22.27 -7.21 -4.41
CA SER A 82 22.02 -8.58 -4.88
C SER A 82 21.02 -8.66 -6.04
N ILE A 83 20.28 -7.58 -6.33
CA ILE A 83 19.28 -7.53 -7.39
C ILE A 83 19.84 -6.71 -8.57
N PRO A 84 20.02 -7.31 -9.76
CA PRO A 84 20.59 -6.62 -10.90
C PRO A 84 19.64 -5.55 -11.47
N ASN A 85 20.21 -4.54 -12.13
CA ASN A 85 19.44 -3.54 -12.87
C ASN A 85 18.66 -4.21 -14.01
N GLY A 86 17.46 -3.70 -14.29
CA GLY A 86 16.53 -4.30 -15.25
C GLY A 86 15.64 -5.40 -14.67
N THR A 87 15.81 -5.76 -13.38
CA THR A 87 14.92 -6.73 -12.74
C THR A 87 13.51 -6.15 -12.61
N ALA A 88 12.53 -6.87 -13.14
CA ALA A 88 11.12 -6.55 -12.98
C ALA A 88 10.65 -6.90 -11.57
N GLY A 89 9.83 -6.03 -10.99
CA GLY A 89 9.19 -6.22 -9.71
C GLY A 89 7.81 -5.58 -9.68
N GLN A 90 7.21 -5.59 -8.51
CA GLN A 90 5.93 -4.96 -8.24
C GLN A 90 6.07 -4.04 -7.04
N ALA A 91 5.51 -2.84 -7.12
CA ALA A 91 5.35 -1.97 -5.98
C ALA A 91 3.88 -1.88 -5.63
N CYS A 92 3.54 -2.35 -4.45
CA CYS A 92 2.18 -2.31 -3.91
C CYS A 92 2.04 -1.13 -2.95
N LEU A 93 1.02 -0.32 -3.17
CA LEU A 93 0.60 0.75 -2.27
C LEU A 93 -0.54 0.26 -1.39
N ALA A 94 -0.48 0.55 -0.10
CA ALA A 94 -1.61 0.46 0.80
C ALA A 94 -1.83 1.81 1.48
N ILE A 95 -3.08 2.20 1.67
CA ILE A 95 -3.47 3.40 2.38
C ILE A 95 -3.77 3.01 3.82
N CYS A 96 -3.16 3.74 4.75
CA CYS A 96 -3.42 3.62 6.17
C CYS A 96 -4.46 4.66 6.56
N THR A 97 -5.56 4.20 7.11
CA THR A 97 -6.58 5.08 7.68
C THR A 97 -6.70 4.85 9.18
N THR A 98 -6.96 5.93 9.91
CA THR A 98 -7.25 5.91 11.34
C THR A 98 -8.65 6.47 11.51
N TRP A 99 -9.60 5.67 11.99
CA TRP A 99 -11.03 6.08 12.09
C TRP A 99 -11.62 6.61 10.76
N GLY A 100 -11.27 5.97 9.64
CA GLY A 100 -11.76 6.34 8.30
C GLY A 100 -11.06 7.55 7.65
N ILE A 101 -10.15 8.22 8.36
CA ILE A 101 -9.36 9.33 7.82
C ILE A 101 -8.02 8.78 7.32
N PRO A 102 -7.60 9.04 6.05
CA PRO A 102 -6.29 8.63 5.56
C PRO A 102 -5.18 9.38 6.31
N THR A 103 -4.35 8.63 7.03
CA THR A 103 -3.27 9.17 7.88
C THR A 103 -1.88 8.79 7.39
N GLY A 104 -1.78 7.84 6.45
CA GLY A 104 -0.51 7.39 5.92
C GLY A 104 -0.65 6.48 4.71
N VAL A 105 0.50 6.08 4.18
CA VAL A 105 0.61 5.08 3.12
C VAL A 105 1.73 4.10 3.45
N ARG A 106 1.57 2.85 3.03
CA ARG A 106 2.59 1.82 3.12
C ARG A 106 2.94 1.34 1.72
N VAL A 107 4.22 1.36 1.39
CA VAL A 107 4.73 0.90 0.10
C VAL A 107 5.49 -0.39 0.34
N THR A 108 5.16 -1.40 -0.45
CA THR A 108 5.79 -2.70 -0.41
C THR A 108 6.35 -3.02 -1.78
N ILE A 109 7.66 -3.21 -1.87
CA ILE A 109 8.33 -3.61 -3.10
C ILE A 109 8.56 -5.11 -3.05
N VAL A 110 8.03 -5.79 -4.05
CA VAL A 110 8.12 -7.24 -4.25
C VAL A 110 8.92 -7.49 -5.51
N ILE A 111 9.99 -8.27 -5.41
CA ILE A 111 10.83 -8.64 -6.55
C ILE A 111 10.90 -10.17 -6.58
N ALA A 112 10.60 -10.76 -7.74
CA ALA A 112 10.51 -12.22 -7.91
C ALA A 112 9.61 -12.91 -6.86
N GLY A 113 8.51 -12.26 -6.47
CA GLY A 113 7.56 -12.79 -5.47
C GLY A 113 7.98 -12.62 -4.01
N ILE A 114 9.15 -12.02 -3.73
CA ILE A 114 9.64 -11.79 -2.36
C ILE A 114 9.56 -10.30 -2.02
N THR A 115 8.97 -9.96 -0.88
CA THR A 115 8.99 -8.60 -0.35
C THR A 115 10.41 -8.22 0.06
N VAL A 116 11.01 -7.28 -0.67
CA VAL A 116 12.37 -6.77 -0.40
C VAL A 116 12.34 -5.51 0.45
N ILE A 117 11.29 -4.71 0.34
CA ILE A 117 11.12 -3.46 1.09
C ILE A 117 9.67 -3.36 1.51
N SER A 118 9.44 -2.98 2.76
CA SER A 118 8.12 -2.59 3.26
C SER A 118 8.31 -1.37 4.15
N GLN A 119 7.88 -0.21 3.66
CA GLN A 119 8.09 1.07 4.35
C GLN A 119 6.78 1.82 4.45
N SER A 120 6.51 2.36 5.63
CA SER A 120 5.34 3.18 5.90
C SER A 120 5.72 4.65 5.98
N PHE A 121 4.83 5.51 5.49
CA PHE A 121 4.93 6.96 5.50
C PHE A 121 3.69 7.51 6.20
N GLY A 122 3.88 8.42 7.15
CA GLY A 122 2.79 8.94 7.99
C GLY A 122 2.41 7.97 9.11
N LYS A 123 1.14 8.02 9.55
CA LYS A 123 0.62 7.12 10.59
C LYS A 123 0.00 5.88 9.94
N CYS A 124 0.78 4.82 10.05
CA CYS A 124 0.48 3.40 9.95
C CYS A 124 1.14 2.75 11.18
#